data_AF-A0A930B9J4-F1
#
_entry.id   AF-A0A930B9J4-F1
#
_cell.length_a   1.000
_cell.length_b   1.000
_cell.length_c   1.000
_cell.angle_alpha   90.00
_cell.angle_beta   90.00
_cell.angle_gamma   90.00
#
_symmetry.space_group_name_H-M   'P 1'
#
loop_
_entity.id
_entity.type
_entity.pdbx_description
1 polymer ?
#
loop_
_entity_poly.entity_id
_entity_poly.type
_entity_poly.pdbx_seq_one_letter_code
_entity_poly.pdbx_strand_id
1 'polypeptide(L)'
;MKKYIILGIIILAVILGGGVFALFSALSGGPWEGVWWGVQEAGMNWSGDNIRNLETITFTRNDDKTITVDHRVQQGSKEVEGSLSGTGAIDGGRLIVTTKTGREVTFSYSRISKLIELPLKNADKTPVTVKPLTEENNNDMEEIRSEIVKISQKPENKIDTTLSSTKS
;
A
#
# COMPACT_ATOMS: atom_id res chain seq x y z
N MET A 1 4.30 24.12 -5.30
CA MET A 1 4.49 23.49 -6.62
C MET A 1 4.62 21.96 -6.53
N LYS A 2 5.48 21.37 -5.67
CA LYS A 2 5.59 19.90 -5.50
C LYS A 2 4.28 19.16 -5.17
N LYS A 3 3.42 19.73 -4.32
CA LYS A 3 2.13 19.15 -3.92
C LYS A 3 1.14 18.95 -5.07
N TYR A 4 1.15 19.84 -6.07
CA TYR A 4 0.30 19.72 -7.26
C TYR A 4 0.86 18.76 -8.30
N ILE A 5 2.19 18.54 -8.30
CA ILE A 5 2.84 17.56 -9.20
C ILE A 5 2.54 16.14 -8.74
N ILE A 6 2.62 15.86 -7.44
CA ILE A 6 2.30 14.54 -6.89
C ILE A 6 0.80 14.24 -7.05
N LEU A 7 -0.09 15.19 -6.74
CA LEU A 7 -1.53 15.05 -6.99
C LEU A 7 -1.82 14.81 -8.48
N GLY A 8 -1.12 15.53 -9.37
CA GLY A 8 -1.25 15.37 -10.82
C GLY A 8 -0.82 13.99 -11.32
N ILE A 9 0.23 13.40 -10.75
CA ILE A 9 0.69 12.05 -11.09
C ILE A 9 -0.29 10.98 -10.60
N ILE A 10 -0.83 11.13 -9.39
CA ILE A 10 -1.82 10.21 -8.82
C ILE A 10 -3.12 10.27 -9.63
N ILE A 11 -3.61 11.47 -9.96
CA ILE A 11 -4.80 11.65 -10.81
C ILE A 11 -4.58 11.02 -12.20
N LEU A 12 -3.39 11.18 -12.80
CA LEU A 12 -3.09 10.57 -14.09
C LEU A 12 -3.03 9.03 -14.02
N ALA A 13 -2.48 8.48 -12.94
CA ALA A 13 -2.46 7.04 -12.68
C ALA A 13 -3.87 6.46 -12.43
N VAL A 14 -4.78 7.24 -11.83
CA VAL A 14 -6.18 6.85 -11.60
C VAL A 14 -7.03 6.93 -12.87
N ILE A 15 -6.84 7.95 -13.72
CA ILE A 15 -7.57 8.08 -14.99
C ILE A 15 -7.18 6.97 -15.98
N LEU A 16 -5.91 6.60 -16.02
CA LEU A 16 -5.44 5.46 -16.81
C LEU A 16 -5.74 4.12 -16.11
N GLY A 17 -5.83 4.11 -14.78
CA GLY A 17 -6.08 2.92 -13.97
C GLY A 17 -7.55 2.49 -13.93
N GLY A 18 -8.51 3.37 -13.68
CA GLY A 18 -9.91 3.03 -13.41
C GLY A 18 -10.62 2.37 -14.60
N GLY A 19 -10.52 2.99 -15.78
CA GLY A 19 -11.15 2.48 -17.01
C GLY A 19 -10.45 1.25 -17.60
N VAL A 20 -9.12 1.16 -17.45
CA VAL A 20 -8.34 0.01 -17.94
C VAL A 20 -8.44 -1.17 -16.97
N PHE A 21 -8.41 -0.96 -15.65
CA PHE A 21 -8.51 -2.02 -14.63
C PHE A 21 -9.84 -2.77 -14.70
N ALA A 22 -10.97 -2.09 -14.87
CA ALA A 22 -12.27 -2.74 -14.97
C ALA A 22 -12.39 -3.60 -16.25
N LEU A 23 -11.84 -3.14 -17.37
CA LEU A 23 -11.84 -3.87 -18.63
C LEU A 23 -10.81 -5.02 -18.65
N PHE A 24 -9.64 -4.82 -18.04
CA PHE A 24 -8.52 -5.75 -18.06
C PHE A 24 -8.69 -6.88 -17.03
N SER A 25 -9.19 -6.60 -15.81
CA SER A 25 -9.50 -7.62 -14.80
C SER A 25 -10.56 -8.63 -15.26
N ALA A 26 -11.49 -8.20 -16.13
CA ALA A 26 -12.46 -9.07 -16.77
C ALA A 26 -11.86 -9.95 -17.89
N LEU A 27 -10.70 -9.57 -18.46
CA LEU A 27 -10.12 -10.20 -19.65
C LEU A 27 -8.82 -11.01 -19.37
N SER A 28 -8.06 -10.77 -18.28
CA SER A 28 -6.66 -11.23 -18.12
C SER A 28 -6.37 -12.35 -17.10
N GLY A 29 -7.38 -12.92 -16.42
CA GLY A 29 -7.20 -14.22 -15.72
C GLY A 29 -6.65 -14.18 -14.28
N GLY A 30 -7.18 -13.31 -13.42
CA GLY A 30 -7.06 -13.43 -11.96
C GLY A 30 -7.37 -12.13 -11.22
N PRO A 31 -7.73 -12.18 -9.93
CA PRO A 31 -8.06 -10.99 -9.12
C PRO A 31 -6.83 -10.17 -8.73
N TRP A 32 -5.66 -10.47 -9.28
CA TRP A 32 -4.40 -9.93 -8.77
C TRP A 32 -4.07 -8.60 -9.43
N GLU A 33 -4.30 -8.49 -10.74
CA GLU A 33 -3.78 -7.39 -11.54
C GLU A 33 -4.32 -6.01 -11.13
N GLY A 34 -3.41 -5.03 -11.16
CA GLY A 34 -3.60 -3.61 -10.92
C GLY A 34 -3.37 -3.15 -9.48
N VAL A 35 -3.95 -2.01 -9.09
CA VAL A 35 -3.64 -1.31 -7.85
C VAL A 35 -4.59 -1.70 -6.72
N TRP A 36 -4.02 -2.03 -5.57
CA TRP A 36 -4.71 -2.40 -4.34
C TRP A 36 -4.22 -1.51 -3.20
N TRP A 37 -5.12 -1.16 -2.30
CA TRP A 37 -4.77 -0.31 -1.16
C TRP A 37 -5.47 -0.73 0.12
N GLY A 38 -4.83 -0.44 1.25
CA GLY A 38 -5.37 -0.71 2.57
C GLY A 38 -4.60 0.04 3.64
N VAL A 39 -5.13 0.03 4.85
CA VAL A 39 -4.55 0.73 5.99
C VAL A 39 -3.96 -0.30 6.95
N GLN A 40 -2.71 -0.09 7.31
CA GLN A 40 -2.11 -0.78 8.44
C GLN A 40 -2.21 0.12 9.67
N GLU A 41 -2.91 -0.36 10.69
CA GLU A 41 -2.96 0.26 12.01
C GLU A 41 -1.66 -0.05 12.76
N ALA A 42 -0.73 0.90 12.81
CA ALA A 42 0.58 0.72 13.44
C ALA A 42 0.57 0.97 14.96
N GLY A 43 -0.52 1.53 15.49
CA GLY A 43 -0.74 1.74 16.91
C GLY A 43 -0.56 3.20 17.35
N MET A 44 -0.58 3.44 18.66
CA MET A 44 -0.55 4.79 19.22
C MET A 44 0.87 5.29 19.43
N ASN A 45 1.16 6.55 19.08
CA ASN A 45 2.43 7.18 19.44
C ASN A 45 2.39 7.81 20.84
N TRP A 46 3.48 8.49 21.22
CA TRP A 46 3.65 9.10 22.55
C TRP A 46 2.74 10.31 22.82
N SER A 47 2.22 10.97 21.78
CA SER A 47 1.29 12.09 21.92
C SER A 47 -0.17 11.65 21.96
N GLY A 48 -0.44 10.34 21.83
CA GLY A 48 -1.80 9.80 21.78
C GLY A 48 -2.44 9.88 20.39
N ASP A 49 -1.65 10.05 19.33
CA ASP A 49 -2.11 9.95 17.95
C ASP A 49 -1.98 8.53 17.41
N ASN A 50 -3.04 8.08 16.72
CA ASN A 50 -3.03 6.78 16.06
C ASN A 50 -2.21 6.84 14.78
N ILE A 51 -1.15 6.04 14.73
CA ILE A 51 -0.25 5.93 13.60
C ILE A 51 -0.80 4.88 12.65
N ARG A 52 -0.95 5.30 11.40
CA ARG A 52 -1.43 4.48 10.30
C ARG A 52 -0.44 4.56 9.16
N ASN A 53 -0.24 3.45 8.47
CA ASN A 53 0.43 3.41 7.18
C ASN A 53 -0.60 3.13 6.09
N LEU A 54 -0.49 3.82 4.97
CA LEU A 54 -1.25 3.46 3.77
C LEU A 54 -0.38 2.52 2.95
N GLU A 55 -0.84 1.28 2.82
CA GLU A 55 -0.21 0.26 1.98
C GLU A 55 -0.83 0.35 0.58
N THR A 56 -0.01 0.44 -0.46
CA THR A 56 -0.43 0.43 -1.86
C THR A 56 0.38 -0.60 -2.61
N ILE A 57 -0.28 -1.58 -3.23
CA ILE A 57 0.36 -2.67 -3.94
C ILE A 57 -0.14 -2.70 -5.37
N THR A 58 0.78 -2.62 -6.31
CA THR A 58 0.50 -2.75 -7.73
C THR A 58 0.98 -4.10 -8.21
N PHE A 59 0.07 -4.91 -8.76
CA PHE A 59 0.41 -6.16 -9.42
C PHE A 59 0.35 -5.97 -10.93
N THR A 60 1.43 -6.24 -11.63
CA THR A 60 1.50 -6.15 -13.10
C THR A 60 1.79 -7.54 -13.65
N ARG A 61 0.88 -8.07 -14.47
CA ARG A 61 1.14 -9.34 -15.16
C ARG A 61 2.13 -9.11 -16.30
N ASN A 62 3.16 -9.94 -16.37
CA ASN A 62 4.16 -9.91 -17.43
C ASN A 62 3.84 -10.96 -18.50
N ASP A 63 4.42 -10.82 -19.69
CA ASP A 63 4.22 -11.75 -20.82
C ASP A 63 4.71 -13.18 -20.52
N ASP A 64 5.70 -13.32 -19.64
CA ASP A 64 6.26 -14.58 -19.18
C ASP A 64 5.40 -15.28 -18.10
N LYS A 65 4.20 -14.76 -17.84
CA LYS A 65 3.22 -15.21 -16.82
C LYS A 65 3.65 -14.96 -15.37
N THR A 66 4.79 -14.30 -15.13
CA THR A 66 5.11 -13.78 -13.80
C THR A 66 4.30 -12.53 -13.51
N ILE A 67 4.28 -12.12 -12.24
CA ILE A 67 3.63 -10.92 -11.75
C ILE A 67 4.68 -10.05 -11.08
N THR A 68 4.88 -8.85 -11.59
CA THR A 68 5.65 -7.82 -10.89
C THR A 68 4.81 -7.27 -9.74
N VAL A 69 5.39 -7.21 -8.54
CA VAL A 69 4.74 -6.66 -7.35
C VAL A 69 5.51 -5.40 -6.93
N ASP A 70 4.89 -4.23 -7.05
CA ASP A 70 5.42 -2.97 -6.52
C ASP A 70 4.62 -2.59 -5.25
N HIS A 71 5.29 -2.64 -4.09
CA HIS A 71 4.70 -2.26 -2.82
C HIS A 71 5.21 -0.89 -2.40
N ARG A 72 4.29 0.04 -2.14
CA ARG A 72 4.54 1.40 -1.64
C ARG A 72 3.83 1.60 -0.31
N VAL A 73 4.52 2.27 0.60
CA VAL A 73 4.00 2.56 1.95
C VAL A 73 4.08 4.05 2.21
N GLN A 74 2.94 4.70 2.43
CA GLN A 74 2.94 6.05 3.00
C GLN A 74 3.14 5.94 4.51
N GLN A 75 4.33 6.33 4.97
CA GLN A 75 4.70 6.41 6.39
C GLN A 75 4.86 7.88 6.78
N GLY A 76 3.83 8.43 7.42
CA GLY A 76 3.76 9.86 7.72
C GLY A 76 3.89 10.72 6.46
N SER A 77 4.86 11.63 6.42
CA SER A 77 5.08 12.53 5.27
C SER A 77 5.91 11.93 4.13
N LYS A 78 6.31 10.66 4.20
CA LYS A 78 7.15 10.00 3.20
C LYS A 78 6.46 8.79 2.60
N GLU A 79 6.65 8.60 1.30
CA GLU A 79 6.35 7.34 0.64
C GLU A 79 7.65 6.57 0.45
N VAL A 80 7.65 5.29 0.85
CA VAL A 80 8.81 4.40 0.78
C VAL A 80 8.45 3.11 0.07
N GLU A 81 9.47 2.40 -0.42
CA GLU A 81 9.27 1.04 -0.92
C GLU A 81 8.97 0.09 0.25
N GLY A 82 7.91 -0.69 0.11
CA GLY A 82 7.48 -1.67 1.10
C GLY A 82 8.15 -3.03 0.94
N SER A 83 8.09 -3.83 2.01
CA SER A 83 8.81 -5.12 2.11
C SER A 83 8.27 -6.24 1.22
N LEU A 84 7.17 -6.01 0.51
CA LEU A 84 6.47 -7.01 -0.29
C LEU A 84 6.75 -6.85 -1.79
N SER A 85 7.53 -5.85 -2.19
CA SER A 85 7.96 -5.68 -3.57
C SER A 85 8.79 -6.88 -4.02
N GLY A 86 8.59 -7.32 -5.26
CA GLY A 86 9.27 -8.50 -5.80
C GLY A 86 8.61 -9.05 -7.05
N THR A 87 8.81 -10.35 -7.27
CA THR A 87 8.24 -11.07 -8.40
C THR A 87 7.45 -12.25 -7.89
N GLY A 88 6.23 -12.41 -8.39
CA GLY A 88 5.34 -13.49 -8.00
C GLY A 88 4.87 -14.35 -9.16
N ALA A 89 4.30 -15.48 -8.80
CA ALA A 89 3.63 -16.41 -9.70
C ALA A 89 2.34 -16.91 -9.06
N ILE A 90 1.35 -17.23 -9.90
CA ILE A 90 0.09 -17.81 -9.43
C ILE A 90 0.29 -19.32 -9.27
N ASP A 91 0.04 -19.83 -8.07
CA ASP A 91 0.03 -21.25 -7.76
C ASP A 91 -1.28 -21.62 -7.07
N GLY A 92 -2.05 -22.54 -7.66
CA GLY A 92 -3.29 -23.05 -7.08
C GLY A 92 -4.34 -21.96 -6.74
N GLY A 93 -4.30 -20.81 -7.41
CA GLY A 93 -5.19 -19.68 -7.14
C GLY A 93 -4.72 -18.73 -6.03
N ARG A 94 -3.53 -18.95 -5.46
CA ARG A 94 -2.80 -18.02 -4.59
C ARG A 94 -1.71 -17.33 -5.38
N LEU A 95 -1.25 -16.17 -4.90
CA LEU A 95 -0.08 -15.50 -5.44
C LEU A 95 1.10 -15.72 -4.48
N ILE A 96 2.15 -16.38 -4.95
CA ILE A 96 3.40 -16.56 -4.21
C ILE A 96 4.38 -15.53 -4.74
N VAL A 97 4.92 -14.69 -3.87
CA VAL A 97 5.84 -13.59 -4.21
C VAL A 97 7.19 -13.86 -3.57
N THR A 98 8.24 -13.88 -4.39
CA THR A 98 9.61 -13.75 -3.91
C THR A 98 9.94 -12.27 -3.81
N THR A 99 10.08 -11.77 -2.58
CA THR A 99 10.41 -10.36 -2.34
C THR A 99 11.82 -10.03 -2.82
N LYS A 100 12.14 -8.75 -2.99
CA LYS A 100 13.50 -8.31 -3.29
C LYS A 100 14.55 -8.73 -2.25
N THR A 101 14.13 -9.04 -1.03
CA THR A 101 14.99 -9.59 0.03
C THR A 101 15.18 -11.10 -0.04
N GLY A 102 14.59 -11.76 -1.05
CA GLY A 102 14.65 -13.21 -1.25
C GLY A 102 13.67 -14.01 -0.37
N ARG A 103 12.74 -13.35 0.31
CA ARG A 103 11.75 -14.03 1.15
C ARG A 103 10.54 -14.42 0.30
N GLU A 104 10.08 -15.65 0.44
CA GLU A 104 8.79 -16.06 -0.12
C GLU A 104 7.65 -15.65 0.80
N VAL A 105 6.63 -15.01 0.22
CA VAL A 105 5.40 -14.63 0.91
C VAL A 105 4.18 -15.02 0.08
N THR A 106 3.11 -15.42 0.74
CA THR A 106 1.85 -15.81 0.08
C THR A 106 0.81 -14.73 0.28
N PHE A 107 0.18 -14.32 -0.82
CA PHE A 107 -0.98 -13.45 -0.82
C PHE A 107 -2.24 -14.28 -0.99
N SER A 108 -3.26 -13.98 -0.19
CA SER A 108 -4.54 -14.70 -0.19
C SER A 108 -5.66 -13.78 -0.62
N TYR A 109 -6.35 -14.11 -1.71
CA TYR A 109 -7.51 -13.36 -2.18
C TYR A 109 -8.80 -14.05 -1.72
N SER A 110 -9.64 -13.30 -1.01
CA SER A 110 -10.99 -13.73 -0.64
C SER A 110 -11.97 -13.40 -1.76
N ARG A 111 -12.56 -14.43 -2.37
CA ARG A 111 -13.60 -14.25 -3.40
C ARG A 111 -14.90 -13.65 -2.85
N ILE A 112 -15.18 -13.85 -1.57
CA ILE A 112 -16.42 -13.40 -0.92
C ILE A 112 -16.32 -11.90 -0.61
N SER A 113 -15.25 -11.49 0.07
CA SER A 113 -15.05 -10.08 0.46
C SER A 113 -14.36 -9.25 -0.61
N LYS A 114 -13.81 -9.87 -1.66
CA LYS A 114 -13.00 -9.23 -2.71
C LYS A 114 -11.79 -8.47 -2.16
N LEU A 115 -11.22 -8.96 -1.06
CA LEU A 115 -10.05 -8.39 -0.40
C LEU A 115 -8.85 -9.33 -0.52
N ILE A 116 -7.65 -8.77 -0.47
CA ILE A 116 -6.40 -9.52 -0.32
C ILE A 116 -5.91 -9.37 1.11
N GLU A 117 -5.62 -10.48 1.77
CA GLU A 117 -4.91 -10.51 3.04
C GLU A 117 -3.40 -10.45 2.79
N LEU A 118 -2.75 -9.44 3.38
CA LEU A 118 -1.32 -9.27 3.33
C LEU A 118 -0.63 -10.05 4.47
N PRO A 119 0.63 -10.49 4.28
CA PRO A 119 1.46 -11.05 5.33
C PRO A 119 2.00 -9.96 6.30
N LEU A 120 1.21 -8.92 6.55
CA LEU A 120 1.47 -7.82 7.47
C LEU A 120 0.44 -7.83 8.60
N LYS A 121 0.77 -7.20 9.72
CA LYS A 121 -0.08 -7.20 10.92
C LYS A 121 -0.40 -5.77 11.36
N ASN A 122 -1.65 -5.58 11.76
CA ASN A 122 -2.08 -4.45 12.55
C ASN A 122 -1.56 -4.57 13.99
N ALA A 123 -1.65 -3.48 14.75
CA ALA A 123 -1.29 -3.45 16.17
C ALA A 123 -2.08 -4.47 17.02
N ASP A 124 -3.33 -4.76 16.64
CA ASP A 124 -4.18 -5.77 17.28
C ASP A 124 -3.89 -7.22 16.83
N LYS A 125 -2.85 -7.43 15.99
CA LYS A 125 -2.40 -8.71 15.42
C LYS A 125 -3.33 -9.30 14.35
N THR A 126 -4.38 -8.59 13.95
CA THR A 126 -5.16 -8.95 12.75
C THR A 126 -4.34 -8.75 11.48
N PRO A 127 -4.58 -9.54 10.41
CA PRO A 127 -3.92 -9.31 9.13
C PRO A 127 -4.34 -7.98 8.52
N VAL A 128 -3.40 -7.29 7.86
CA VAL A 128 -3.73 -6.13 7.03
C VAL A 128 -4.43 -6.62 5.77
N THR A 129 -5.53 -5.97 5.40
CA THR A 129 -6.29 -6.30 4.19
C THR A 129 -6.25 -5.13 3.21
N VAL A 130 -6.12 -5.43 1.92
CA VAL A 130 -6.20 -4.44 0.85
C VAL A 130 -7.38 -4.71 -0.07
N LYS A 131 -7.97 -3.64 -0.59
CA LYS A 131 -9.09 -3.62 -1.54
C LYS A 131 -8.62 -3.05 -2.88
N PRO A 132 -9.28 -3.38 -4.01
CA PRO A 132 -8.89 -2.81 -5.30
C PRO A 132 -9.14 -1.31 -5.30
N LEU A 133 -8.23 -0.54 -5.89
CA LEU A 133 -8.42 0.89 -6.13
C LEU A 133 -9.44 1.08 -7.25
N THR A 134 -10.48 1.88 -6.98
CA THR A 134 -11.52 2.23 -7.95
C THR A 134 -11.72 3.74 -7.95
N GLU A 135 -12.38 4.27 -8.97
CA GLU A 135 -12.76 5.69 -9.02
C GLU A 135 -13.61 6.09 -7.80
N GLU A 136 -14.51 5.21 -7.38
CA GLU A 136 -15.40 5.44 -6.23
C GLU A 136 -14.64 5.56 -4.90
N ASN A 137 -13.57 4.78 -4.71
CA ASN A 137 -12.85 4.71 -3.43
C ASN A 137 -11.51 5.47 -3.42
N ASN A 138 -11.14 6.11 -4.53
CA ASN A 138 -9.90 6.88 -4.64
C ASN A 138 -9.87 8.09 -3.69
N ASN A 139 -11.01 8.77 -3.53
CA ASN A 139 -11.11 9.90 -2.62
C ASN A 139 -10.86 9.47 -1.16
N ASP A 140 -11.41 8.32 -0.74
CA ASP A 140 -11.16 7.77 0.60
C ASP A 140 -9.66 7.48 0.83
N MET A 141 -9.00 6.89 -0.17
CA MET A 141 -7.57 6.60 -0.11
C MET A 141 -6.75 7.87 0.09
N GLU A 142 -7.04 8.91 -0.69
CA GLU A 142 -6.32 10.17 -0.64
C GLU A 142 -6.64 10.99 0.63
N GLU A 143 -7.85 10.88 1.16
CA GLU A 143 -8.21 11.45 2.46
C GLU A 143 -7.37 10.80 3.57
N ILE A 144 -7.30 9.46 3.60
CA ILE A 144 -6.47 8.73 4.57
C ILE A 144 -4.98 9.10 4.42
N ARG A 145 -4.47 9.16 3.17
CA ARG A 145 -3.10 9.62 2.90
C ARG A 145 -2.86 11.01 3.50
N SER A 146 -3.78 11.93 3.28
CA SER A 146 -3.73 13.30 3.81
C SER A 146 -3.75 13.34 5.32
N GLU A 147 -4.58 12.52 5.98
CA GLU A 147 -4.62 12.39 7.44
C GLU A 147 -3.30 11.88 8.02
N ILE A 148 -2.71 10.84 7.43
CA ILE A 148 -1.41 10.28 7.83
C ILE A 148 -0.32 11.37 7.75
N VAL A 149 -0.31 12.14 6.66
CA VAL A 149 0.62 13.27 6.48
C VAL A 149 0.40 14.33 7.54
N LYS A 150 -0.85 14.77 7.77
CA LYS A 150 -1.19 15.78 8.79
C LYS A 150 -0.76 15.36 10.19
N ILE A 151 -1.06 14.12 10.59
CA ILE A 151 -0.65 13.58 11.90
C ILE A 151 0.88 13.63 12.03
N SER A 152 1.62 13.21 11.00
CA SER A 152 3.09 13.21 11.06
C SER A 152 3.72 14.61 11.17
N GLN A 153 2.99 15.67 10.81
CA GLN A 153 3.47 17.05 10.82
C GLN A 153 3.15 17.80 12.12
N LYS A 154 2.32 17.21 12.99
CA LYS A 154 2.01 17.79 14.30
C LYS A 154 3.30 18.07 15.09
N PRO A 155 3.48 19.27 15.67
CA PRO A 155 4.66 19.61 16.47
C PRO A 155 4.92 18.60 17.59
N GLU A 156 3.85 18.09 18.21
CA GLU A 156 3.86 17.09 19.27
C GLU A 156 4.31 15.71 18.79
N ASN A 157 4.50 15.50 17.48
CA ASN A 157 4.99 14.24 16.91
C ASN A 157 6.45 14.36 16.45
N LYS A 158 7.06 15.54 16.57
CA LYS A 158 8.48 15.71 16.31
C LYS A 158 9.28 15.01 17.40
N ILE A 159 10.16 14.10 16.99
CA ILE A 159 11.17 13.55 17.89
C ILE A 159 12.15 14.69 18.20
N ASP A 160 12.20 15.07 19.48
CA ASP A 160 13.20 16.02 19.96
C ASP A 160 14.58 15.36 19.92
N THR A 161 15.38 15.74 18.93
CA THR A 161 16.73 15.24 18.72
C THR A 161 17.78 16.04 19.49
N THR A 162 17.38 17.07 20.25
CA THR A 162 18.33 17.90 21.03
C THR A 162 18.86 17.20 22.27
N LEU A 163 18.21 16.12 22.72
CA LEU A 163 18.69 15.31 23.84
C LEU A 163 19.80 14.31 23.45
N SER A 164 19.98 13.98 22.16
CA SER A 164 21.01 13.04 21.72
C SER A 164 22.37 13.70 21.46
N SER A 165 22.43 15.02 21.28
CA SER A 165 23.68 15.76 21.02
C SER A 165 24.45 16.16 22.29
N THR A 166 23.87 16.01 23.49
CA THR A 166 24.52 16.38 24.77
C THR A 166 25.37 15.25 25.37
N LYS A 167 25.47 14.09 24.70
CA LYS A 167 26.40 13.00 25.06
C LYS A 167 27.34 12.70 23.89
N SER A 168 28.36 13.52 23.70
CA SER A 168 29.60 13.16 22.99
C SER A 168 30.76 13.97 23.55
#